data_AF-W2TGH1-F1
#
_entry.id   AF-W2TGH1-F1
#
_cell.length_a   1.000
_cell.length_b   1.000
_cell.length_c   1.000
_cell.angle_alpha   90.00
_cell.angle_beta   90.00
_cell.angle_gamma   90.00
#
_symmetry.space_group_name_H-M   'P 1'
#
loop_
_entity.id
_entity.type
_entity.pdbx_description
1 polymer ?
#
loop_
_entity_poly.entity_id
_entity_poly.type
_entity_poly.pdbx_seq_one_letter_code
_entity_poly.pdbx_strand_id
1 'polypeptide(L)' 'MEVAADLRPVLGPALVRLDPMRIKQLQSPTVYKAIDDLAKLSAQCMQLRAPLTCCEKLVMSDHTLYLSWEYDQ' A
#
# COMPACT_ATOMS: atom_id res chain seq x y z
N MET A 1 -5.19 3.69 9.59
CA MET A 1 -5.92 4.39 8.52
C MET A 1 -7.03 3.48 8.07
N GLU A 2 -8.26 3.97 8.01
CA GLU A 2 -9.40 3.18 7.55
C GLU A 2 -9.52 3.27 6.03
N VAL A 3 -9.90 2.16 5.41
CA VAL A 3 -10.20 2.08 3.98
C VAL A 3 -11.62 1.56 3.86
N ALA A 4 -12.51 2.35 3.28
CA ALA A 4 -13.94 2.01 3.10
C ALA A 4 -14.14 0.97 1.98
N ALA A 5 -13.42 -0.15 2.03
CA ALA A 5 -13.52 -1.25 1.08
C ALA A 5 -13.06 -2.56 1.72
N ASP A 6 -13.70 -3.66 1.33
CA ASP A 6 -13.25 -4.99 1.72
C ASP A 6 -11.98 -5.37 0.95
N LEU A 7 -10.86 -5.38 1.66
CA LEU A 7 -9.54 -5.72 1.12
C LEU A 7 -9.23 -7.22 1.17
N ARG A 8 -10.05 -8.04 1.84
CA ARG A 8 -9.85 -9.50 1.96
C ARG A 8 -9.67 -10.20 0.61
N PRO A 9 -10.46 -9.90 -0.43
CA PRO A 9 -10.32 -10.58 -1.73
C PRO A 9 -8.99 -10.28 -2.43
N VAL A 10 -8.36 -9.16 -2.11
CA VAL A 10 -7.19 -8.63 -2.83
C VAL A 10 -5.90 -8.84 -2.06
N LEU A 11 -5.91 -8.56 -0.75
CA LEU A 11 -4.74 -8.65 0.11
C LEU A 11 -4.66 -9.99 0.86
N GLY A 12 -5.79 -10.64 1.14
CA GLY A 12 -5.83 -11.96 1.77
C GLY A 12 -5.40 -11.93 3.25
N PRO A 13 -4.22 -12.43 3.63
CA PRO A 13 -3.76 -12.45 5.02
C PRO A 13 -3.58 -11.04 5.61
N ALA A 14 -3.62 -10.92 6.94
CA ALA A 14 -3.40 -9.65 7.66
C ALA A 14 -2.01 -9.03 7.42
N LEU A 15 -0.98 -9.87 7.17
CA LEU A 15 0.35 -9.41 6.77
C LEU A 15 0.67 -9.89 5.36
N VAL A 16 0.92 -8.95 4.44
CA VAL A 16 1.14 -9.23 3.03
C VAL A 16 2.50 -8.73 2.58
N ARG A 17 3.25 -9.59 1.91
CA ARG A 17 4.46 -9.23 1.16
C ARG A 17 4.09 -8.89 -0.29
N LEU A 18 4.33 -7.65 -0.68
CA LEU A 18 4.05 -7.09 -2.00
C LEU A 18 5.37 -6.72 -2.67
N ASP A 19 5.81 -7.53 -3.62
CA ASP A 19 6.91 -7.18 -4.51
C ASP A 19 6.40 -6.39 -5.74
N PRO A 20 7.28 -5.78 -6.55
CA PRO A 20 6.87 -4.92 -7.66
C PRO A 20 5.93 -5.60 -8.65
N MET A 21 6.17 -6.89 -8.94
CA MET A 21 5.30 -7.67 -9.83
C MET A 21 3.92 -7.88 -9.21
N ARG A 22 3.86 -8.23 -7.93
CA ARG A 22 2.62 -8.43 -7.19
C ARG A 22 1.81 -7.14 -7.12
N ILE A 23 2.46 -6.00 -6.85
CA ILE A 23 1.80 -4.69 -6.85
C ILE A 23 1.20 -4.41 -8.22
N LYS A 24 1.97 -4.59 -9.30
CA LYS A 24 1.49 -4.41 -10.67
C LYS A 24 0.29 -5.29 -11.03
N GLN A 25 0.22 -6.50 -10.47
CA GLN A 25 -0.87 -7.46 -10.69
C GLN A 25 -2.15 -7.14 -9.91
N LEU A 26 -2.08 -6.39 -8.80
CA LEU A 26 -3.27 -6.07 -8.01
C LEU A 26 -4.32 -5.33 -8.84
N GLN A 27 -3.87 -4.46 -9.77
CA GLN A 27 -4.72 -3.67 -10.69
C GLN A 27 -5.96 -3.05 -10.03
N SER A 28 -5.87 -2.76 -8.73
CA SER A 28 -6.99 -2.32 -7.90
C SER A 28 -6.79 -0.86 -7.55
N PRO A 29 -7.58 0.07 -8.12
CA PRO A 29 -7.48 1.49 -7.84
C PRO A 29 -7.62 1.79 -6.34
N THR A 30 -8.45 1.01 -5.64
CA THR A 30 -8.68 1.15 -4.20
C THR A 30 -7.42 0.81 -3.40
N VAL A 31 -6.75 -0.30 -3.71
CA VAL A 31 -5.51 -0.68 -3.01
C VAL A 31 -4.38 0.28 -3.33
N TYR A 32 -4.29 0.73 -4.58
CA TYR A 32 -3.27 1.70 -4.98
C TYR A 32 -3.43 3.02 -4.22
N LYS A 33 -4.67 3.53 -4.16
CA LYS A 33 -5.00 4.71 -3.38
C LYS A 33 -4.67 4.52 -1.91
N ALA A 34 -5.02 3.37 -1.31
CA ALA A 34 -4.71 3.09 0.09
C ALA A 34 -3.20 3.08 0.37
N ILE A 35 -2.39 2.47 -0.52
CA ILE A 35 -0.92 2.47 -0.38
C ILE A 35 -0.37 3.89 -0.51
N ASP A 36 -0.84 4.67 -1.48
CA ASP A 36 -0.39 6.05 -1.67
C ASP A 36 -0.80 6.96 -0.51
N ASP A 37 -2.00 6.80 0.04
CA ASP A 37 -2.47 7.55 1.20
C ASP A 37 -1.68 7.18 2.46
N LEU A 38 -1.38 5.89 2.67
CA LEU A 38 -0.47 5.43 3.73
C LEU A 38 0.92 6.04 3.57
N ALA A 39 1.45 6.13 2.35
CA ALA A 39 2.76 6.71 2.10
C ALA A 39 2.79 8.23 2.34
N LYS A 40 1.70 8.95 2.02
CA LYS A 40 1.56 10.38 2.38
C LYS A 40 1.55 10.56 3.89
N LEU A 41 0.79 9.74 4.63
CA LEU A 41 0.78 9.78 6.09
C LEU A 41 2.17 9.50 6.67
N SER A 42 2.87 8.48 6.15
CA SER A 42 4.24 8.19 6.56
C SER A 42 5.18 9.38 6.33
N ALA A 43 5.08 10.05 5.18
CA ALA A 43 5.87 11.23 4.87
C ALA A 43 5.60 12.39 5.84
N GLN A 44 4.33 12.61 6.19
CA GLN A 44 3.93 13.63 7.16
C GLN A 44 4.48 13.32 8.56
N CYS A 45 4.37 12.07 9.02
CA CYS A 45 4.93 11.65 10.31
C CYS A 45 6.46 11.83 10.37
N MET A 46 7.14 11.67 9.24
CA MET A 46 8.59 11.86 9.12
C MET A 46 9.01 13.29 8.77
N GLN A 47 8.07 14.25 8.70
CA GLN A 47 8.32 15.64 8.31
C GLN A 47 9.03 15.81 6.95
N LEU A 48 8.74 14.90 6.02
CA LEU A 48 9.28 14.94 4.66
C LEU A 48 8.42 15.86 3.77
N ARG A 49 9.06 16.53 2.81
CA ARG A 49 8.38 17.42 1.85
C ARG A 49 7.49 16.67 0.85
N ALA A 50 7.78 15.39 0.60
CA ALA A 50 7.07 14.53 -0.33
C ALA A 50 7.23 13.05 0.09
N PRO A 51 6.28 12.17 -0.28
CA PRO A 51 6.37 10.75 0.04
C PRO A 51 7.52 10.08 -0.71
N LEU A 52 8.33 9.32 0.03
CA LEU A 52 9.41 8.51 -0.52
C LEU A 52 8.87 7.29 -1.25
N THR A 53 7.72 6.78 -0.81
CA THR A 53 7.05 5.59 -1.34
C THR A 53 5.77 5.99 -2.07
N CYS A 54 5.47 5.35 -3.20
CA CYS A 54 4.16 5.36 -3.84
C CYS A 54 4.05 4.12 -4.75
N CYS A 55 2.85 3.75 -5.19
CA CYS A 55 2.66 2.60 -6.06
C CYS A 55 3.51 2.66 -7.33
N GLU A 56 3.63 3.82 -7.96
CA GLU A 56 4.46 4.01 -9.15
C GLU A 56 5.94 3.70 -8.86
N LYS A 57 6.50 4.29 -7.80
CA LYS A 57 7.89 4.03 -7.38
C LYS A 57 8.12 2.57 -6.99
N LEU A 58 7.14 1.94 -6.34
CA LEU A 58 7.23 0.54 -5.94
C LEU A 58 7.22 -0.41 -7.15
N VAL A 59 6.45 -0.11 -8.19
CA VAL A 59 6.44 -0.89 -9.44
C VAL A 59 7.72 -0.71 -10.26
N MET A 60 8.36 0.45 -10.16
CA MET A 60 9.58 0.80 -10.90
C MET A 60 10.89 0.52 -10.16
N SER A 61 10.84 -0.01 -8.94
CA SER A 61 12.02 -0.33 -8.13
C SER A 61 12.06 -1.81 -7.77
N ASP A 62 13.15 -2.29 -7.18
CA ASP A 62 13.26 -3.65 -6.62
C ASP A 62 12.85 -3.72 -5.14
N HIS A 63 12.10 -2.72 -4.67
CA HIS A 63 11.67 -2.67 -3.28
C HIS A 63 10.49 -3.61 -3.00
N THR A 64 10.53 -4.27 -1.85
CA THR A 64 9.42 -5.08 -1.35
C THR A 64 8.68 -4.30 -0.26
N LEU A 65 7.37 -4.16 -0.40
CA LEU A 65 6.49 -3.58 0.61
C LEU A 65 5.89 -4.70 1.48
N TYR A 66 5.98 -4.54 2.79
CA TYR A 66 5.24 -5.37 3.74
C TYR A 66 4.09 -4.53 4.30
N LEU A 67 2.86 -5.01 4.12
CA LEU A 67 1.65 -4.31 4.53
C LEU A 67 0.94 -5.11 5.61
N SER A 68 0.77 -4.50 6.78
CA SER A 68 -0.07 -5.00 7.85
C SER A 68 -1.42 -4.31 7.80
N TRP A 69 -2.51 -5.07 7.83
CA TRP A 69 -3.86 -4.56 7.82
C TRP A 69 -4.79 -5.48 8.61
N GLU A 70 -5.89 -4.92 9.08
CA GLU A 70 -6.90 -5.61 9.88
C GLU A 70 -8.28 -5.28 9.31
N TYR A 71 -9.22 -6.23 9.42
CA TYR A 71 -10.62 -6.02 9.07
C TYR A 71 -11.39 -5.74 10.35
N ASP A 72 -11.92 -4.52 10.48
CA ASP A 72 -12.78 -4.16 11.61
C ASP A 72 -14.18 -4.76 11.36
N GLN A 73 -14.65 -5.57 12.31
CA GLN A 73 -15.88 -6.38 12.19
C GLN A 73 -17.15 -5.55 12.32
#